data_AF-A0A926HEV4-F1
#
_entry.id   AF-A0A926HEV4-F1
#
_cell.length_a   1.000
_cell.length_b   1.000
_cell.length_c   1.000
_cell.angle_alpha   90.00
_cell.angle_beta   90.00
_cell.angle_gamma   90.00
#
_symmetry.space_group_name_H-M   'P 1'
#
loop_
_entity.id
_entity.type
_entity.pdbx_description
1 polymer ?
#
loop_
_entity_poly.entity_id
_entity_poly.type
_entity_poly.pdbx_seq_one_letter_code
_entity_poly.pdbx_strand_id
1 'polypeptide(L)'
;MFQPDGTATVLIGREIPLVIGDNRYDLTLATDATVPPPGREGAVPKVLILDASGNNVTAKIDEGKIGALLTFRNNTIPSFLGSATSDGELNRLAKTVANRVNTILTEGEPGGPPAPTKLFEFVNDVSAAQSLKVNTLFTVSSLKASNPPPAIDVSNGRALRLAALAHPTDAADKLDNMSFVSFTGKIASTAGRIAGEATRAVDSHRQLLAQARTVRETVSGVSLDEEAISLVMFQRAYEATARMVTILDEISRMAVNIGRN
;
A
#
# COMPACT_ATOMS: atom_id res chain seq x y z
N MET A 1 21.37 16.72 3.39
CA MET A 1 22.21 17.88 3.01
C MET A 1 23.34 17.97 4.02
N PHE A 2 24.58 18.01 3.56
CA PHE A 2 25.73 18.20 4.44
C PHE A 2 25.89 19.69 4.75
N GLN A 3 26.15 19.99 6.01
CA GLN A 3 26.44 21.33 6.50
C GLN A 3 27.96 21.58 6.49
N PRO A 4 28.41 22.85 6.49
CA PRO A 4 29.84 23.20 6.47
C PRO A 4 30.65 22.64 7.65
N ASP A 5 29.99 22.30 8.76
CA ASP A 5 30.57 21.70 9.95
C ASP A 5 30.70 20.16 9.86
N GLY A 6 30.34 19.56 8.71
CA GLY A 6 30.36 18.12 8.48
C GLY A 6 29.12 17.38 8.98
N THR A 7 28.18 18.07 9.63
CA THR A 7 26.92 17.46 10.05
C THR A 7 25.95 17.28 8.88
N ALA A 8 24.91 16.48 9.08
CA ALA A 8 23.93 16.17 8.03
C ALA A 8 22.51 16.49 8.47
N THR A 9 21.72 16.97 7.51
CA THR A 9 20.27 17.08 7.62
C THR A 9 19.63 15.98 6.78
N VAL A 10 18.79 15.15 7.42
CA VAL A 10 18.02 14.08 6.79
C VAL A 10 16.53 14.35 7.02
N LEU A 11 15.78 14.40 5.93
CA LEU A 11 14.36 14.72 5.90
C LEU A 11 13.59 13.62 5.17
N ILE A 12 12.39 13.27 5.64
CA ILE A 12 11.41 12.51 4.85
C ILE A 12 10.51 13.49 4.10
N GLY A 13 10.24 13.21 2.82
CA GLY A 13 9.36 14.04 1.98
C GLY A 13 9.84 15.48 1.81
N ARG A 14 11.11 15.77 2.16
CA ARG A 14 11.73 17.10 2.26
C ARG A 14 11.16 18.01 3.36
N GLU A 15 10.29 17.50 4.22
CA GLU A 15 9.57 18.32 5.21
C GLU A 15 9.73 17.82 6.65
N ILE A 16 9.87 16.51 6.86
CA ILE A 16 9.88 15.91 8.20
C ILE A 16 11.32 15.63 8.61
N PRO A 17 11.87 16.33 9.62
CA PRO A 17 13.23 16.07 10.06
C PRO A 17 13.33 14.71 10.75
N LEU A 18 14.38 13.95 10.41
CA LEU A 18 14.83 12.79 11.16
C LEU A 18 16.15 13.09 11.87
N VAL A 19 17.03 13.84 11.20
CA VAL A 19 18.32 14.28 11.73
C VAL A 19 18.55 15.72 11.28
N ILE A 20 18.95 16.59 12.21
CA ILE A 20 19.49 17.93 11.92
C ILE A 20 20.69 18.16 12.82
N GLY A 21 21.89 18.22 12.25
CA GLY A 21 23.09 18.34 13.08
C GLY A 21 23.27 17.08 13.92
N ASP A 22 23.42 17.27 15.23
CA ASP A 22 23.48 16.21 16.24
C ASP A 22 22.11 15.80 16.79
N ASN A 23 21.03 16.48 16.38
CA ASN A 23 19.69 16.24 16.90
C ASN A 23 18.99 15.14 16.08
N ARG A 24 18.40 14.18 16.80
CA ARG A 24 17.52 13.13 16.27
C ARG A 24 16.06 13.46 16.56
N TYR A 25 15.21 13.26 15.58
CA TYR A 25 13.76 13.45 15.67
C TYR A 25 13.07 12.12 15.38
N ASP A 26 12.36 11.62 16.38
CA ASP A 26 11.74 10.30 16.30
C ASP A 26 10.35 10.35 15.69
N LEU A 27 10.05 9.32 14.89
CA LEU A 27 8.71 9.02 14.46
C LEU A 27 8.08 8.04 15.43
N THR A 28 6.81 8.26 15.73
CA THR A 28 6.03 7.34 16.55
C THR A 28 4.85 6.78 15.78
N LEU A 29 4.47 5.54 16.11
CA LEU A 29 3.27 4.92 15.56
C LEU A 29 2.10 5.18 16.50
N ALA A 30 0.99 5.60 15.92
CA ALA A 30 -0.29 5.69 16.61
C ALA A 30 -1.37 5.00 15.78
N THR A 31 -2.53 4.82 16.37
CA THR A 31 -3.74 4.47 15.63
C THR A 31 -4.68 5.66 15.64
N ASP A 32 -5.46 5.81 14.58
CA ASP A 32 -6.54 6.76 14.54
C ASP A 32 -7.52 6.46 15.69
N ALA A 33 -7.60 7.39 16.64
CA ALA A 33 -8.40 7.25 17.85
C ALA A 33 -9.87 7.69 17.63
N THR A 34 -10.26 7.95 16.38
CA THR A 34 -11.66 8.25 16.05
C THR A 34 -12.56 7.13 16.54
N VAL A 35 -13.50 7.48 17.42
CA VAL A 35 -14.53 6.57 17.89
C VAL A 35 -15.32 6.12 16.66
N PRO A 36 -15.39 4.79 16.37
CA PRO A 36 -16.18 4.32 15.26
C PRO A 36 -17.64 4.78 15.40
N PRO A 37 -18.32 5.14 14.30
CA PRO A 37 -19.74 5.45 14.35
C PRO A 37 -20.54 4.28 14.95
N PRO A 38 -21.69 4.54 15.59
CA PRO A 38 -22.57 3.48 16.09
C PRO A 38 -22.86 2.44 15.00
N GLY A 39 -22.78 1.15 15.34
CA GLY A 39 -22.93 0.04 14.40
C GLY A 39 -21.66 -0.32 13.62
N ARG A 40 -20.52 0.35 13.90
CA ARG A 40 -19.19 0.02 13.36
C ARG A 40 -18.16 -0.31 14.44
N GLU A 41 -18.63 -0.75 15.60
CA GLU A 41 -17.79 -1.22 16.69
C GLU A 41 -16.92 -2.39 16.19
N GLY A 42 -15.61 -2.30 16.37
CA GLY A 42 -14.65 -3.31 15.90
C GLY A 42 -14.05 -3.04 14.51
N ALA A 43 -14.41 -1.94 13.84
CA ALA A 43 -13.70 -1.50 12.65
C ALA A 43 -12.21 -1.27 12.94
N VAL A 44 -11.34 -1.75 12.04
CA VAL A 44 -9.89 -1.63 12.21
C VAL A 44 -9.47 -0.17 12.02
N PRO A 45 -8.81 0.47 13.02
CA PRO A 45 -8.37 1.85 12.89
C PRO A 45 -7.19 1.97 11.91
N LYS A 46 -7.03 3.15 11.31
CA LYS A 46 -5.87 3.45 10.48
C LYS A 46 -4.62 3.55 11.35
N VAL A 47 -3.49 3.13 10.80
CA VAL A 47 -2.17 3.39 11.37
C VAL A 47 -1.76 4.81 11.01
N LEU A 48 -1.30 5.57 12.00
CA LEU A 48 -0.78 6.90 11.87
C LEU A 48 0.72 6.90 12.17
N ILE A 49 1.47 7.74 11.46
CA ILE A 49 2.83 8.11 11.80
C ILE A 49 2.80 9.55 12.31
N LEU A 50 3.34 9.75 13.51
CA LEU A 50 3.46 11.06 14.13
C LEU A 50 4.93 11.51 14.11
N ASP A 51 5.15 12.82 13.93
CA ASP A 51 6.46 13.43 14.09
C ASP A 51 6.86 13.56 15.57
N ALA A 52 8.07 14.06 15.83
CA ALA A 52 8.59 14.27 17.18
C ALA A 52 7.78 15.26 18.03
N SER A 53 6.94 16.09 17.39
CA SER A 53 6.03 17.04 18.06
C SER A 53 4.63 16.44 18.26
N GLY A 54 4.39 15.20 17.82
CA GLY A 54 3.10 14.51 17.90
C GLY A 54 2.14 14.82 16.75
N ASN A 55 2.56 15.55 15.70
CA ASN A 55 1.69 15.87 14.57
C ASN A 55 1.57 14.66 13.63
N ASN A 56 0.37 14.43 13.09
CA ASN A 56 0.16 13.39 12.09
C ASN A 56 0.82 13.76 10.76
N VAL A 57 1.81 12.97 10.38
CA VAL A 57 2.58 13.11 9.13
C VAL A 57 2.40 11.92 8.17
N THR A 58 1.44 11.04 8.44
CA THR A 58 1.20 9.81 7.67
C THR A 58 1.08 10.06 6.16
N ALA A 59 0.36 11.12 5.77
CA ALA A 59 0.12 11.44 4.36
C ALA A 59 1.37 11.93 3.61
N LYS A 60 2.42 12.33 4.34
CA LYS A 60 3.71 12.76 3.80
C LYS A 60 4.70 11.60 3.64
N ILE A 61 4.30 10.38 4.02
CA ILE A 61 5.12 9.17 3.97
C ILE A 61 4.44 8.19 3.01
N ASP A 62 4.61 8.45 1.72
CA ASP A 62 4.07 7.66 0.61
C ASP A 62 5.15 6.92 -0.19
N GLU A 63 6.43 7.20 0.09
CA GLU A 63 7.57 6.57 -0.57
C GLU A 63 8.16 5.37 0.18
N GLY A 64 8.90 4.56 -0.57
CA GLY A 64 9.68 3.43 -0.05
C GLY A 64 8.83 2.33 0.60
N LYS A 65 9.49 1.48 1.38
CA LYS A 65 8.82 0.33 2.03
C LYS A 65 7.77 0.77 3.05
N ILE A 66 7.99 1.87 3.77
CA ILE A 66 7.04 2.36 4.78
C ILE A 66 5.78 2.89 4.10
N GLY A 67 5.90 3.72 3.06
CA GLY A 67 4.75 4.20 2.29
C GLY A 67 3.94 3.06 1.66
N ALA A 68 4.62 2.05 1.12
CA ALA A 68 3.97 0.85 0.60
C ALA A 68 3.21 0.06 1.68
N LEU A 69 3.81 -0.14 2.87
CA LEU A 69 3.17 -0.80 4.00
C LEU A 69 1.97 -0.01 4.55
N LEU A 70 2.09 1.32 4.61
CA LEU A 70 0.99 2.20 5.00
C LEU A 70 -0.16 2.10 4.00
N THR A 71 0.13 2.14 2.70
CA THR A 71 -0.88 1.96 1.65
C THR A 71 -1.57 0.60 1.77
N PHE A 72 -0.79 -0.46 1.96
CA PHE A 72 -1.33 -1.80 2.14
C PHE A 72 -2.22 -1.90 3.38
N ARG A 73 -1.77 -1.35 4.51
CA ARG A 73 -2.47 -1.42 5.79
C ARG A 73 -3.71 -0.52 5.88
N ASN A 74 -3.61 0.71 5.39
CA ASN A 74 -4.65 1.74 5.55
C ASN A 74 -5.63 1.79 4.37
N ASN A 75 -5.26 1.28 3.20
CA ASN A 75 -6.09 1.36 2.00
C ASN A 75 -6.41 -0.04 1.43
N THR A 76 -5.41 -0.87 1.17
CA THR A 76 -5.63 -2.18 0.52
C THR A 76 -6.37 -3.17 1.40
N ILE A 77 -5.94 -3.40 2.65
CA ILE A 77 -6.67 -4.31 3.55
C ILE A 77 -8.11 -3.81 3.80
N PRO A 78 -8.33 -2.52 4.13
CA PRO A 78 -9.67 -2.03 4.40
C PRO A 78 -10.61 -2.02 3.19
N SER A 79 -10.10 -2.02 1.94
CA SER A 79 -10.98 -2.18 0.77
C SER A 79 -11.66 -3.56 0.75
N PHE A 80 -11.00 -4.59 1.31
CA PHE A 80 -11.56 -5.94 1.41
C PHE A 80 -12.29 -6.18 2.74
N LEU A 81 -11.67 -5.82 3.86
CA LEU A 81 -12.14 -6.14 5.21
C LEU A 81 -13.01 -5.05 5.86
N GLY A 82 -13.05 -3.84 5.29
CA GLY A 82 -13.74 -2.70 5.87
C GLY A 82 -12.87 -1.82 6.77
N SER A 83 -13.44 -0.67 7.13
CA SER A 83 -12.89 0.39 7.97
C SER A 83 -14.03 1.05 8.76
N ALA A 84 -13.71 2.07 9.55
CA ALA A 84 -14.71 2.89 10.24
C ALA A 84 -15.66 3.62 9.27
N THR A 85 -15.30 3.76 8.00
CA THR A 85 -16.06 4.53 6.99
C THR A 85 -16.57 3.69 5.82
N SER A 86 -16.20 2.41 5.73
CA SER A 86 -16.57 1.52 4.62
C SER A 86 -16.69 0.08 5.12
N ASP A 87 -17.67 -0.67 4.62
CA ASP A 87 -17.82 -2.06 5.04
C ASP A 87 -16.78 -2.99 4.39
N GLY A 88 -16.15 -2.58 3.29
CA GLY A 88 -15.26 -3.45 2.50
C GLY A 88 -16.01 -4.53 1.72
N GLU A 89 -15.40 -5.04 0.66
CA GLU A 89 -16.10 -5.91 -0.29
C GLU A 89 -16.57 -7.24 0.34
N LEU A 90 -15.81 -7.84 1.26
CA LEU A 90 -16.20 -9.11 1.88
C LEU A 90 -17.42 -8.96 2.79
N ASN A 91 -17.47 -7.93 3.64
CA ASN A 91 -18.62 -7.72 4.51
C ASN A 91 -19.86 -7.35 3.70
N ARG A 92 -19.70 -6.54 2.62
CA ARG A 92 -20.82 -6.23 1.71
C ARG A 92 -21.41 -7.50 1.09
N LEU A 93 -20.56 -8.42 0.63
CA LEU A 93 -21.03 -9.70 0.10
C LEU A 93 -21.74 -10.51 1.19
N ALA A 94 -21.09 -10.74 2.33
CA ALA A 94 -21.61 -11.56 3.41
C ALA A 94 -22.96 -11.05 3.93
N LYS A 95 -23.06 -9.75 4.23
CA LYS A 95 -24.30 -9.16 4.73
C LYS A 95 -25.42 -9.20 3.70
N THR A 96 -25.11 -8.98 2.42
CA THR A 96 -26.13 -8.99 1.35
C THR A 96 -26.67 -10.39 1.14
N VAL A 97 -25.80 -11.40 1.10
CA VAL A 97 -26.21 -12.82 1.01
C VAL A 97 -27.06 -13.20 2.22
N ALA A 98 -26.58 -12.92 3.43
CA ALA A 98 -27.28 -13.24 4.68
C ALA A 98 -28.67 -12.58 4.73
N ASN A 99 -28.71 -11.27 4.50
CA ASN A 99 -29.96 -10.50 4.54
C ASN A 99 -30.93 -10.95 3.45
N ARG A 100 -30.44 -11.29 2.25
CA ARG A 100 -31.33 -11.70 1.17
C ARG A 100 -31.92 -13.09 1.39
N VAL A 101 -31.10 -14.05 1.83
CA VAL A 101 -31.59 -15.39 2.22
C VAL A 101 -32.60 -15.28 3.36
N ASN A 102 -32.29 -14.50 4.40
CA ASN A 102 -33.23 -14.24 5.49
C ASN A 102 -34.53 -13.63 4.99
N THR A 103 -34.46 -12.62 4.12
CA THR A 103 -35.63 -11.95 3.54
C THR A 103 -36.53 -12.95 2.83
N ILE A 104 -35.98 -13.82 1.97
CA ILE A 104 -36.75 -14.84 1.25
C ILE A 104 -37.39 -15.84 2.22
N LEU A 105 -36.67 -16.23 3.28
CA LEU A 105 -37.13 -17.19 4.27
C LEU A 105 -38.13 -16.63 5.28
N THR A 106 -38.19 -15.32 5.48
CA THR A 106 -39.11 -14.68 6.44
C THR A 106 -40.22 -13.88 5.77
N GLU A 107 -40.27 -13.85 4.43
CA GLU A 107 -41.23 -13.05 3.69
C GLU A 107 -42.68 -13.44 4.03
N GLY A 108 -43.56 -12.45 4.24
CA GLY A 108 -44.96 -12.68 4.59
C GLY A 108 -45.20 -13.23 6.00
N GLU A 109 -44.16 -13.40 6.81
CA GLU A 109 -44.34 -13.64 8.24
C GLU A 109 -44.60 -12.30 8.97
N PRO A 110 -45.49 -12.29 9.97
CA PRO A 110 -45.81 -11.06 10.70
C PRO A 110 -44.57 -10.52 11.41
N GLY A 111 -44.28 -9.23 11.23
CA GLY A 111 -43.16 -8.53 11.88
C GLY A 111 -43.38 -8.22 13.37
N GLY A 112 -44.44 -8.75 13.99
CA GLY A 112 -44.75 -8.56 15.40
C GLY A 112 -44.00 -9.53 16.32
N PRO A 113 -44.09 -9.39 17.66
CA PRO A 113 -43.45 -10.31 18.59
C PRO A 113 -44.18 -11.68 18.60
N PRO A 114 -43.47 -12.82 18.50
CA PRO A 114 -42.04 -12.94 18.23
C PRO A 114 -41.70 -12.74 16.74
N ALA A 115 -40.60 -12.04 16.47
CA ALA A 115 -40.14 -11.78 15.12
C ALA A 115 -39.77 -13.09 14.37
N PRO A 116 -39.85 -13.10 13.03
CA PRO A 116 -39.42 -14.23 12.22
C PRO A 116 -38.00 -14.67 12.54
N THR A 117 -37.79 -15.97 12.70
CA THR A 117 -36.46 -16.52 12.98
C THR A 117 -35.62 -16.51 11.72
N LYS A 118 -34.57 -15.69 11.70
CA LYS A 118 -33.61 -15.59 10.59
C LYS A 118 -32.66 -16.79 10.56
N LEU A 119 -32.30 -17.26 9.38
CA LEU A 119 -31.31 -18.33 9.20
C LEU A 119 -29.89 -17.86 9.52
N PHE A 120 -29.52 -16.70 8.98
CA PHE A 120 -28.19 -16.12 9.16
C PHE A 120 -28.23 -14.94 10.12
N GLU A 121 -27.20 -14.83 10.95
CA GLU A 121 -26.97 -13.67 11.81
C GLU A 121 -25.48 -13.28 11.77
N PHE A 122 -25.22 -12.01 12.04
CA PHE A 122 -23.89 -11.44 12.17
C PHE A 122 -23.94 -10.30 13.19
N VAL A 123 -22.80 -9.94 13.76
CA VAL A 123 -22.73 -8.97 14.86
C VAL A 123 -23.06 -7.55 14.38
N ASN A 124 -22.40 -7.09 13.32
CA ASN A 124 -22.64 -5.79 12.69
C ASN A 124 -22.16 -5.76 11.23
N ASP A 125 -22.43 -4.66 10.53
CA ASP A 125 -22.16 -4.53 9.10
C ASP A 125 -20.66 -4.54 8.73
N VAL A 126 -19.77 -4.11 9.64
CA VAL A 126 -18.32 -4.06 9.39
C VAL A 126 -17.59 -5.34 9.81
N SER A 127 -18.26 -6.24 10.52
CA SER A 127 -17.77 -7.57 10.85
C SER A 127 -18.62 -8.68 10.23
N ALA A 128 -19.48 -8.35 9.27
CA ALA A 128 -20.46 -9.30 8.73
C ALA A 128 -19.81 -10.58 8.20
N ALA A 129 -18.73 -10.47 7.42
CA ALA A 129 -18.03 -11.63 6.89
C ALA A 129 -17.33 -12.46 7.98
N GLN A 130 -16.79 -11.79 9.00
CA GLN A 130 -16.07 -12.46 10.10
C GLN A 130 -17.03 -13.16 11.08
N SER A 131 -18.22 -12.59 11.28
CA SER A 131 -19.16 -13.01 12.33
C SER A 131 -20.41 -13.73 11.79
N LEU A 132 -20.49 -13.92 10.47
CA LEU A 132 -21.61 -14.63 9.84
C LEU A 132 -21.71 -16.05 10.39
N LYS A 133 -22.88 -16.39 10.91
CA LYS A 133 -23.20 -17.72 11.40
C LYS A 133 -24.66 -18.08 11.16
N VAL A 134 -24.94 -19.36 11.26
CA VAL A 134 -26.32 -19.87 11.31
C VAL A 134 -26.88 -19.61 12.72
N ASN A 135 -28.08 -19.04 12.77
CA ASN A 135 -28.79 -18.81 14.03
C ASN A 135 -29.19 -20.17 14.65
N THR A 136 -28.76 -20.40 15.88
CA THR A 136 -29.03 -21.65 16.61
C THR A 136 -30.52 -21.89 16.92
N LEU A 137 -31.34 -20.85 16.88
CA LEU A 137 -32.79 -20.94 17.04
C LEU A 137 -33.51 -21.33 15.74
N PHE A 138 -32.82 -21.30 14.60
CA PHE A 138 -33.39 -21.69 13.31
C PHE A 138 -33.51 -23.21 13.24
N THR A 139 -34.73 -23.71 13.03
CA THR A 139 -35.01 -25.15 12.98
C THR A 139 -35.74 -25.52 11.68
N VAL A 140 -35.96 -26.82 11.46
CA VAL A 140 -36.69 -27.31 10.27
C VAL A 140 -38.11 -26.71 10.19
N SER A 141 -38.75 -26.39 11.31
CA SER A 141 -40.09 -25.76 11.31
C SER A 141 -40.05 -24.28 10.88
N SER A 142 -38.88 -23.63 10.96
CA SER A 142 -38.61 -22.30 10.43
C SER A 142 -38.44 -22.32 8.91
N LEU A 143 -38.14 -23.46 8.28
CA LEU A 143 -38.06 -23.58 6.82
C LEU A 143 -39.46 -23.54 6.22
N LYS A 144 -39.69 -22.57 5.33
CA LYS A 144 -40.87 -22.52 4.46
C LYS A 144 -40.40 -22.68 3.02
N ALA A 145 -40.97 -23.66 2.31
CA ALA A 145 -40.65 -23.88 0.91
C ALA A 145 -41.58 -23.08 -0.03
N SER A 146 -42.82 -22.81 0.41
CA SER A 146 -43.84 -22.13 -0.39
C SER A 146 -43.73 -20.60 -0.36
N ASN A 147 -44.24 -19.94 -1.40
CA ASN A 147 -44.37 -18.48 -1.42
C ASN A 147 -45.43 -18.02 -0.41
N PRO A 148 -45.26 -16.83 0.20
CA PRO A 148 -46.31 -16.26 1.05
C PRO A 148 -47.54 -15.84 0.20
N PRO A 149 -48.77 -15.92 0.76
CA PRO A 149 -49.95 -15.33 0.15
C PRO A 149 -49.77 -13.82 -0.12
N PRO A 150 -50.41 -13.23 -1.17
CA PRO A 150 -51.46 -13.78 -2.02
C PRO A 150 -50.96 -14.42 -3.33
N ALA A 151 -49.65 -14.66 -3.47
CA ALA A 151 -49.13 -15.34 -4.66
C ALA A 151 -49.79 -16.72 -4.83
N ILE A 152 -49.92 -17.20 -6.08
CA ILE A 152 -50.29 -18.60 -6.34
C ILE A 152 -49.34 -19.48 -5.51
N ASP A 153 -49.91 -20.43 -4.76
CA ASP A 153 -49.12 -21.33 -3.92
C ASP A 153 -48.22 -22.20 -4.80
N VAL A 154 -46.96 -21.77 -4.93
CA VAL A 154 -45.90 -22.56 -5.51
C VAL A 154 -45.20 -23.22 -4.33
N SER A 155 -45.45 -24.52 -4.11
CA SER A 155 -45.00 -25.25 -2.91
C SER A 155 -43.48 -25.22 -2.70
N ASN A 156 -42.69 -24.97 -3.75
CA ASN A 156 -41.23 -24.81 -3.72
C ASN A 156 -40.77 -23.40 -4.13
N GLY A 157 -41.63 -22.39 -4.10
CA GLY A 157 -41.34 -21.04 -4.62
C GLY A 157 -40.15 -20.35 -3.95
N ARG A 158 -40.02 -20.45 -2.63
CA ARG A 158 -38.85 -19.91 -1.90
C ARG A 158 -37.58 -20.67 -2.24
N ALA A 159 -37.67 -22.00 -2.34
CA ALA A 159 -36.53 -22.83 -2.72
C ALA A 159 -36.03 -22.49 -4.13
N LEU A 160 -36.95 -22.24 -5.08
CA LEU A 160 -36.61 -21.80 -6.43
C LEU A 160 -35.93 -20.43 -6.43
N ARG A 161 -36.42 -19.47 -5.64
CA ARG A 161 -35.81 -18.14 -5.51
C ARG A 161 -34.42 -18.19 -4.87
N LEU A 162 -34.24 -19.02 -3.84
CA LEU A 162 -32.93 -19.27 -3.24
C LEU A 162 -31.96 -19.87 -4.26
N ALA A 163 -32.41 -20.84 -5.07
CA ALA A 163 -31.59 -21.40 -6.16
C ALA A 163 -31.27 -20.35 -7.23
N ALA A 164 -32.19 -19.43 -7.52
CA ALA A 164 -32.00 -18.35 -8.48
C ALA A 164 -30.99 -17.29 -8.03
N LEU A 165 -30.61 -17.22 -6.74
CA LEU A 165 -29.58 -16.29 -6.26
C LEU A 165 -28.21 -16.47 -6.93
N ALA A 166 -27.91 -17.67 -7.45
CA ALA A 166 -26.70 -17.90 -8.22
C ALA A 166 -26.71 -17.15 -9.57
N HIS A 167 -27.89 -16.99 -10.17
CA HIS A 167 -28.13 -16.35 -11.47
C HIS A 167 -29.34 -15.41 -11.41
N PRO A 168 -29.23 -14.29 -10.68
CA PRO A 168 -30.37 -13.44 -10.36
C PRO A 168 -30.83 -12.62 -11.57
N THR A 169 -32.14 -12.61 -11.79
CA THR A 169 -32.80 -11.68 -12.74
C THR A 169 -33.16 -10.37 -12.03
N ASP A 170 -33.65 -10.47 -10.79
CA ASP A 170 -34.17 -9.34 -10.04
C ASP A 170 -33.05 -8.48 -9.46
N ALA A 171 -33.27 -7.16 -9.44
CA ALA A 171 -32.31 -6.21 -8.89
C ALA A 171 -32.07 -6.41 -7.38
N ALA A 172 -33.10 -6.87 -6.65
CA ALA A 172 -33.01 -7.13 -5.21
C ALA A 172 -32.12 -8.33 -4.85
N ASP A 173 -31.81 -9.19 -5.82
CA ASP A 173 -30.96 -10.37 -5.68
C ASP A 173 -29.51 -10.11 -6.14
N LYS A 174 -29.18 -8.84 -6.45
CA LYS A 174 -27.87 -8.43 -6.96
C LYS A 174 -27.15 -7.54 -5.94
N LEU A 175 -25.83 -7.54 -6.03
CA LEU A 175 -24.96 -6.60 -5.35
C LEU A 175 -24.19 -5.81 -6.41
N ASP A 176 -24.31 -4.48 -6.42
CA ASP A 176 -23.74 -3.60 -7.46
C ASP A 176 -24.14 -4.02 -8.88
N ASN A 177 -25.39 -4.45 -9.08
CA ASN A 177 -25.91 -4.98 -10.34
C ASN A 177 -25.20 -6.27 -10.83
N MET A 178 -24.47 -6.96 -9.95
CA MET A 178 -23.80 -8.23 -10.21
C MET A 178 -24.45 -9.37 -9.42
N SER A 179 -24.34 -10.61 -9.93
CA SER A 179 -24.63 -11.79 -9.11
C SER A 179 -23.60 -11.93 -7.99
N PHE A 180 -23.93 -12.67 -6.92
CA PHE A 180 -22.98 -12.94 -5.85
C PHE A 180 -21.74 -13.71 -6.34
N VAL A 181 -21.91 -14.58 -7.33
CA VAL A 181 -20.79 -15.30 -7.99
C VAL A 181 -19.88 -14.33 -8.72
N SER A 182 -20.45 -13.43 -9.55
CA SER A 182 -19.66 -12.43 -10.27
C SER A 182 -18.99 -11.44 -9.32
N PHE A 183 -19.66 -11.03 -8.25
CA PHE A 183 -19.08 -10.15 -7.23
C PHE A 183 -17.91 -10.82 -6.50
N THR A 184 -18.02 -12.12 -6.17
CA THR A 184 -16.90 -12.89 -5.61
C THR A 184 -15.73 -12.95 -6.58
N GLY A 185 -16.00 -13.16 -7.87
CA GLY A 185 -14.99 -13.10 -8.93
C GLY A 185 -14.32 -11.72 -9.05
N LYS A 186 -15.08 -10.63 -8.86
CA LYS A 186 -14.54 -9.26 -8.81
C LYS A 186 -13.58 -9.05 -7.65
N ILE A 187 -13.88 -9.59 -6.46
CA ILE A 187 -12.99 -9.50 -5.29
C ILE A 187 -11.64 -10.17 -5.62
N ALA A 188 -11.70 -11.40 -6.14
CA ALA A 188 -10.50 -12.15 -6.54
C ALA A 188 -9.72 -11.45 -7.66
N SER A 189 -10.41 -10.91 -8.67
CA SER A 189 -9.82 -10.15 -9.77
C SER A 189 -9.13 -8.87 -9.28
N THR A 190 -9.76 -8.14 -8.35
CA THR A 190 -9.18 -6.94 -7.75
C THR A 190 -7.90 -7.27 -6.98
N ALA A 191 -7.90 -8.33 -6.16
CA ALA A 191 -6.71 -8.78 -5.46
C ALA A 191 -5.59 -9.19 -6.43
N GLY A 192 -5.92 -9.96 -7.48
CA GLY A 192 -4.98 -10.36 -8.52
C GLY A 192 -4.40 -9.18 -9.29
N ARG A 193 -5.23 -8.18 -9.61
CA ARG A 193 -4.80 -6.94 -10.27
C ARG A 193 -3.82 -6.15 -9.40
N ILE A 194 -4.15 -5.93 -8.12
CA ILE A 194 -3.27 -5.22 -7.17
C ILE A 194 -1.92 -5.95 -7.05
N ALA A 195 -1.93 -7.27 -6.90
CA ALA A 195 -0.71 -8.07 -6.85
C ALA A 195 0.11 -7.97 -8.15
N GLY A 196 -0.54 -8.09 -9.31
CA GLY A 196 0.12 -7.99 -10.61
C GLY A 196 0.66 -6.60 -10.91
N GLU A 197 0.00 -5.53 -10.46
CA GLU A 197 0.51 -4.16 -10.51
C GLU A 197 1.74 -3.98 -9.61
N ALA A 198 1.67 -4.48 -8.36
CA ALA A 198 2.79 -4.40 -7.43
C ALA A 198 4.03 -5.16 -7.95
N THR A 199 3.87 -6.35 -8.51
CA THR A 199 4.98 -7.10 -9.12
C THR A 199 5.62 -6.35 -10.28
N ARG A 200 4.81 -5.80 -11.20
CA ARG A 200 5.32 -4.99 -12.33
C ARG A 200 6.05 -3.74 -11.86
N ALA A 201 5.55 -3.08 -10.81
CA ALA A 201 6.22 -1.93 -10.21
C ALA A 201 7.59 -2.30 -9.62
N VAL A 202 7.69 -3.44 -8.91
CA VAL A 202 8.96 -3.94 -8.39
C VAL A 202 9.97 -4.20 -9.51
N ASP A 203 9.54 -4.82 -10.60
CA ASP A 203 10.43 -5.12 -11.73
C ASP A 203 10.91 -3.84 -12.43
N SER A 204 10.02 -2.87 -12.61
CA SER A 204 10.38 -1.55 -13.15
C SER A 204 11.39 -0.82 -12.25
N HIS A 205 11.16 -0.79 -10.93
CA HIS A 205 12.09 -0.17 -9.99
C HIS A 205 13.45 -0.86 -9.95
N ARG A 206 13.50 -2.18 -10.13
CA ARG A 206 14.78 -2.92 -10.25
C ARG A 206 15.56 -2.53 -11.50
N GLN A 207 14.88 -2.37 -12.64
CA GLN A 207 15.51 -1.93 -13.88
C GLN A 207 16.05 -0.50 -13.75
N LEU A 208 15.25 0.42 -13.19
CA LEU A 208 15.69 1.80 -12.93
C LEU A 208 16.87 1.84 -11.97
N LEU A 209 16.87 1.02 -10.91
CA LEU A 209 18.00 0.92 -9.98
C LEU A 209 19.27 0.41 -10.69
N ALA A 210 19.14 -0.59 -11.56
CA ALA A 210 20.27 -1.10 -12.33
C ALA A 210 20.83 0.00 -13.25
N GLN A 211 19.97 0.69 -13.99
CA GLN A 211 20.39 1.81 -14.86
C GLN A 211 21.06 2.94 -14.06
N ALA A 212 20.48 3.34 -12.93
CA ALA A 212 21.05 4.38 -12.08
C ALA A 212 22.43 3.99 -11.53
N ARG A 213 22.64 2.70 -11.19
CA ARG A 213 23.95 2.19 -10.79
C ARG A 213 24.97 2.26 -11.92
N THR A 214 24.58 1.85 -13.14
CA THR A 214 25.45 1.98 -14.32
C THR A 214 25.85 3.44 -14.57
N VAL A 215 24.89 4.38 -14.53
CA VAL A 215 25.19 5.81 -14.69
C VAL A 215 26.13 6.31 -13.60
N ARG A 216 25.90 5.92 -12.34
CA ARG A 216 26.80 6.26 -11.24
C ARG A 216 28.19 5.71 -11.45
N GLU A 217 28.32 4.47 -11.92
CA GLU A 217 29.60 3.84 -12.25
C GLU A 217 30.30 4.54 -13.42
N THR A 218 29.58 5.06 -14.42
CA THR A 218 30.18 5.84 -15.50
C THR A 218 30.69 7.20 -15.02
N VAL A 219 30.00 7.86 -14.09
CA VAL A 219 30.38 9.20 -13.59
C VAL A 219 31.42 9.12 -12.47
N SER A 220 31.32 8.12 -11.59
CA SER A 220 32.21 7.93 -10.44
C SER A 220 33.34 6.95 -10.72
N GLY A 221 33.26 6.21 -11.83
CA GLY A 221 34.33 5.34 -12.29
C GLY A 221 35.44 6.19 -12.85
N VAL A 222 36.65 6.00 -12.31
CA VAL A 222 37.83 6.62 -12.89
C VAL A 222 38.33 5.74 -14.02
N SER A 223 38.56 6.34 -15.19
CA SER A 223 39.19 5.63 -16.29
C SER A 223 40.68 5.47 -15.96
N LEU A 224 41.12 4.23 -15.68
CA LEU A 224 42.53 3.91 -15.44
C LEU A 224 43.42 4.35 -16.62
N ASP A 225 42.87 4.37 -17.83
CA ASP A 225 43.58 4.85 -19.02
C ASP A 225 43.76 6.38 -19.00
N GLU A 226 42.77 7.14 -18.54
CA GLU A 226 42.91 8.59 -18.35
C GLU A 226 43.85 8.91 -17.19
N GLU A 227 43.77 8.19 -16.08
CA GLU A 227 44.74 8.32 -14.98
C GLU A 227 46.16 7.94 -15.43
N ALA A 228 46.33 6.89 -16.25
CA ALA A 228 47.61 6.51 -16.80
C ALA A 228 48.17 7.55 -17.78
N ILE A 229 47.32 8.14 -18.64
CA ILE A 229 47.70 9.24 -19.52
C ILE A 229 48.12 10.46 -18.69
N SER A 230 47.34 10.84 -17.67
CA SER A 230 47.71 11.92 -16.74
C SER A 230 49.02 11.63 -16.03
N LEU A 231 49.26 10.39 -15.59
CA LEU A 231 50.50 9.98 -14.93
C LEU A 231 51.70 10.08 -15.89
N VAL A 232 51.57 9.63 -17.14
CA VAL A 232 52.61 9.78 -18.17
C VAL A 232 52.85 11.26 -18.51
N MET A 233 51.80 12.08 -18.58
CA MET A 233 51.95 13.53 -18.78
C MET A 233 52.69 14.19 -17.61
N PHE A 234 52.36 13.85 -16.36
CA PHE A 234 53.06 14.35 -15.18
C PHE A 234 54.54 13.93 -15.18
N GLN A 235 54.84 12.68 -15.55
CA GLN A 235 56.22 12.21 -15.70
C GLN A 235 56.98 13.00 -16.77
N ARG A 236 56.39 13.20 -17.96
CA ARG A 236 57.00 13.99 -19.04
C ARG A 236 57.20 15.45 -18.66
N ALA A 237 56.23 16.06 -17.98
CA ALA A 237 56.32 17.42 -17.48
C ALA A 237 57.46 17.54 -16.47
N TYR A 238 57.58 16.58 -15.55
CA TYR A 238 58.66 16.53 -14.56
C TYR A 238 60.04 16.38 -15.24
N GLU A 239 60.18 15.49 -16.22
CA GLU A 239 61.41 15.36 -17.02
C GLU A 239 61.76 16.65 -17.77
N ALA A 240 60.76 17.33 -18.35
CA ALA A 240 60.96 18.61 -19.03
C ALA A 240 61.42 19.70 -18.06
N THR A 241 60.79 19.78 -16.87
CA THR A 241 61.21 20.71 -15.80
C THR A 241 62.64 20.41 -15.34
N ALA A 242 63.00 19.14 -15.16
CA ALA A 242 64.37 18.75 -14.78
C ALA A 242 65.41 19.19 -15.83
N ARG A 243 65.13 18.97 -17.14
CA ARG A 243 66.01 19.46 -18.22
C ARG A 243 66.11 20.98 -18.23
N MET A 244 65.00 21.68 -17.99
CA MET A 244 64.97 23.14 -17.94
C MET A 244 65.84 23.67 -16.78
N VAL A 245 65.78 23.03 -15.61
CA VAL A 245 66.67 23.34 -14.47
C VAL A 245 68.14 23.08 -14.82
N THR A 246 68.46 21.98 -15.50
CA THR A 246 69.83 21.70 -15.96
C THR A 246 70.35 22.77 -16.93
N ILE A 247 69.54 23.20 -17.88
CA ILE A 247 69.89 24.28 -18.83
C ILE A 247 70.08 25.60 -18.08
N LEU A 248 69.22 25.90 -17.10
CA LEU A 248 69.38 27.10 -16.26
C LEU A 248 70.66 27.04 -15.40
N ASP A 249 71.04 25.87 -14.88
CA ASP A 249 72.31 25.67 -14.17
C ASP A 249 73.51 25.87 -15.12
N GLU A 250 73.44 25.33 -16.34
CA GLU A 250 74.49 25.48 -17.35
C GLU A 250 74.67 26.94 -17.80
N ILE A 251 73.56 27.65 -18.05
CA ILE A 251 73.58 29.09 -18.37
C ILE A 251 74.11 29.89 -17.18
N SER A 252 73.73 29.55 -15.95
CA SER A 252 74.23 30.23 -14.75
C SER A 252 75.75 30.04 -14.60
N ARG A 253 76.27 28.83 -14.84
CA ARG A 253 77.72 28.57 -14.85
C ARG A 253 78.43 29.33 -15.98
N MET A 254 77.83 29.38 -17.17
CA MET A 254 78.39 30.12 -18.30
C MET A 254 78.44 31.63 -18.00
N ALA A 255 77.38 32.20 -17.44
CA ALA A 255 77.34 33.61 -17.01
C ALA A 255 78.39 33.92 -15.93
N VAL A 256 78.55 33.04 -14.94
CA VAL A 256 79.58 33.18 -13.90
C VAL A 256 81.00 33.10 -14.49
N ASN A 257 81.23 32.25 -15.49
CA ASN A 257 82.54 32.14 -16.16
C ASN A 257 82.84 33.32 -17.10
N ILE A 258 81.83 33.90 -17.76
CA ILE A 258 81.98 35.08 -18.62
C ILE A 258 82.26 36.34 -17.79
N GLY A 259 81.67 36.47 -16.59
CA GLY A 259 81.96 37.57 -15.66
C GLY A 259 83.32 37.49 -14.96
N ARG A 260 84.16 36.51 -15.31
CA ARG A 260 85.45 36.23 -14.67
C ARG A 260 86.68 36.52 -15.55
N ASN A 261 86.49 37.30 -16.63
CA ASN A 261 87.55 37.91 -17.43
C ASN A 261 87.49 39.44 -17.32
#